data_AF-A0A7C5C9E1-F1
#
_entry.id   AF-A0A7C5C9E1-F1
#
_cell.length_a   1.000
_cell.length_b   1.000
_cell.length_c   1.000
_cell.angle_alpha   90.00
_cell.angle_beta   90.00
_cell.angle_gamma   90.00
#
_symmetry.space_group_name_H-M   'P 1'
#
loop_
_entity.id
_entity.type
_entity.pdbx_description
1 polymer ?
#
loop_
_entity_poly.entity_id
_entity_poly.type
_entity_poly.pdbx_seq_one_letter_code
_entity_poly.pdbx_strand_id
1 'polypeptide(L)'
;MNAKEYIKYLLSKENYSFSTDEISQATNRKRTSLKFELARLVEKKEIINLRKGFYLIIPPRYSGQMQLPIQLYVEKLFKSLSRNYYLGLYSAAKFHGASHQQIQREYIITENPKLKDIKKNIYDIRFFTTVNWPKKNIIYKKSDAGIFKLSSPALTAVD
;
A
#
# COMPACT_ATOMS: atom_id res chain seq x y z
N MET A 1 9.34 22.02 7.90
CA MET A 1 9.44 21.09 6.76
C MET A 1 8.30 21.34 5.78
N ASN A 2 8.55 21.39 4.47
CA ASN A 2 7.52 21.40 3.41
C ASN A 2 7.19 19.97 2.93
N ALA A 3 6.21 19.80 2.02
CA ALA A 3 5.80 18.45 1.60
C ALA A 3 6.91 17.69 0.87
N LYS A 4 7.72 18.39 0.06
CA LYS A 4 8.83 17.79 -0.69
C LYS A 4 9.95 17.30 0.24
N GLU A 5 10.30 18.10 1.25
CA GLU A 5 11.26 17.72 2.29
C GLU A 5 10.74 16.52 3.10
N TYR A 6 9.43 16.50 3.41
CA TYR A 6 8.83 15.36 4.10
C TYR A 6 8.90 14.07 3.27
N ILE A 7 8.60 14.14 1.99
CA ILE A 7 8.73 13.00 1.07
C ILE A 7 10.17 12.51 1.01
N LYS A 8 11.15 13.41 0.91
CA LYS A 8 12.58 13.04 0.96
C LYS A 8 12.97 12.38 2.27
N TYR A 9 12.46 12.89 3.40
CA TYR A 9 12.66 12.29 4.71
C TYR A 9 12.05 10.88 4.81
N LEU A 10 10.83 10.68 4.29
CA LEU A 10 10.21 9.36 4.27
C LEU A 10 11.01 8.37 3.41
N LEU A 11 11.47 8.80 2.23
CA LEU A 11 12.30 7.97 1.36
C LEU A 11 13.65 7.60 2.00
N SER A 12 14.27 8.49 2.78
CA SER A 12 15.50 8.16 3.51
C SER A 12 15.31 7.14 4.64
N LYS A 13 14.06 6.83 4.98
CA LYS A 13 13.66 5.82 5.95
C LYS A 13 12.97 4.62 5.28
N GLU A 14 13.12 4.45 3.97
CA GLU A 14 12.46 3.39 3.19
C GLU A 14 10.93 3.38 3.35
N ASN A 15 10.33 4.55 3.61
CA ASN A 15 8.89 4.71 3.74
C ASN A 15 8.30 5.30 2.46
N TYR A 16 7.49 4.51 1.77
CA TYR A 16 7.00 4.82 0.43
C TYR A 16 5.55 5.29 0.39
N SER A 17 4.95 5.60 1.54
CA SER A 17 3.56 6.06 1.59
C SER A 17 3.31 6.97 2.77
N PHE A 18 2.24 7.76 2.73
CA PHE A 18 1.80 8.58 3.85
C PHE A 18 0.31 8.90 3.80
N SER A 19 -0.26 9.22 4.96
CA SER A 19 -1.63 9.73 5.05
C SER A 19 -1.67 11.26 5.01
N THR A 20 -2.83 11.85 4.71
CA THR A 20 -3.05 13.30 4.81
C THR A 20 -2.79 13.82 6.22
N ASP A 21 -3.08 13.01 7.24
CA ASP A 21 -2.91 13.41 8.63
C ASP A 21 -1.42 13.43 9.01
N GLU A 22 -0.66 12.43 8.58
CA GLU A 22 0.79 12.36 8.79
C GLU A 22 1.51 13.59 8.19
N ILE A 23 1.21 13.92 6.94
CA ILE A 23 1.84 15.08 6.30
C ILE A 23 1.32 16.40 6.86
N SER A 24 0.07 16.48 7.30
CA SER A 24 -0.46 17.68 7.96
C SER A 24 0.20 17.93 9.31
N GLN A 25 0.55 16.86 10.05
CA GLN A 25 1.29 16.97 11.31
C GLN A 25 2.77 17.31 11.09
N ALA A 26 3.37 16.78 10.01
CA ALA A 26 4.77 17.02 9.68
C ALA A 26 5.04 18.39 9.02
N THR A 27 4.01 19.05 8.50
CA THR A 27 4.13 20.33 7.79
C THR A 27 3.40 21.45 8.53
N ASN A 28 4.06 22.59 8.72
CA ASN A 28 3.48 23.74 9.43
C ASN A 28 2.55 24.60 8.53
N ARG A 29 1.84 23.97 7.60
CA ARG A 29 1.10 24.63 6.51
C ARG A 29 -0.41 24.59 6.74
N LYS A 30 -1.12 25.64 6.31
CA LYS A 30 -2.59 25.63 6.25
C LYS A 30 -3.06 24.49 5.31
N ARG A 31 -4.11 23.76 5.70
CA ARG A 31 -4.66 22.61 4.94
C ARG A 31 -4.90 22.91 3.45
N THR A 32 -5.38 24.11 3.12
CA THR A 32 -5.61 24.54 1.74
C THR A 32 -4.32 24.61 0.92
N SER A 33 -3.23 25.14 1.50
CA SER A 33 -1.93 25.20 0.83
C SER A 33 -1.36 23.81 0.58
N LEU A 34 -1.53 22.91 1.55
CA LEU A 34 -1.06 21.52 1.44
C LEU A 34 -1.81 20.75 0.33
N LYS A 35 -3.11 21.00 0.16
CA LYS A 35 -3.90 20.39 -0.92
C LYS A 35 -3.35 20.75 -2.30
N PHE A 36 -3.02 22.03 -2.54
CA PHE A 36 -2.43 22.48 -3.81
C PHE A 36 -1.02 21.91 -4.01
N GLU A 37 -0.21 21.83 -2.96
CA GLU A 37 1.13 21.24 -3.02
C GLU A 37 1.07 19.75 -3.38
N LEU A 38 0.18 18.99 -2.75
CA LEU A 38 -0.06 17.58 -3.08
C LEU A 38 -0.59 17.40 -4.50
N ALA A 39 -1.51 18.26 -4.97
CA ALA A 39 -2.02 18.21 -6.34
C ALA A 39 -0.87 18.40 -7.35
N ARG A 40 -0.01 19.39 -7.13
CA ARG A 40 1.18 19.62 -7.98
C ARG A 40 2.14 18.43 -7.99
N LEU A 41 2.32 17.74 -6.85
CA LEU A 41 3.17 16.54 -6.77
C LEU A 41 2.54 15.34 -7.51
N VAL A 42 1.22 15.21 -7.48
CA VAL A 42 0.49 14.21 -8.28
C VAL A 42 0.64 14.48 -9.78
N GLU A 43 0.48 15.74 -10.21
CA GLU A 43 0.67 16.15 -11.61
C GLU A 43 2.09 15.85 -12.10
N LYS A 44 3.09 16.08 -11.23
CA LYS A 44 4.50 15.75 -11.48
C LYS A 44 4.82 14.26 -11.39
N LYS A 45 3.84 13.41 -11.08
CA LYS A 45 4.01 11.95 -10.94
C LYS A 45 5.00 11.55 -9.82
N GLU A 46 5.29 12.44 -8.88
CA GLU A 46 6.14 12.16 -7.72
C GLU A 46 5.38 11.37 -6.64
N ILE A 47 4.06 11.55 -6.58
CA ILE A 47 3.17 10.81 -5.68
C ILE A 47 1.91 10.36 -6.41
N ILE A 48 1.23 9.35 -5.86
CA ILE A 48 -0.07 8.86 -6.33
C ILE A 48 -1.04 8.90 -5.17
N ASN A 49 -2.20 9.50 -5.37
CA ASN A 49 -3.32 9.36 -4.45
C ASN A 49 -3.98 8.00 -4.68
N LEU A 50 -3.61 7.00 -3.86
CA LEU A 50 -4.07 5.62 -4.00
C LEU A 50 -5.56 5.51 -3.61
N ARG A 51 -5.93 6.15 -2.51
CA ARG A 51 -7.32 6.29 -2.04
C ARG A 51 -7.44 7.56 -1.22
N LYS A 52 -8.67 8.03 -1.01
CA LYS A 52 -8.94 9.23 -0.19
C LYS A 52 -8.13 9.20 1.10
N GLY A 53 -7.24 10.19 1.25
CA GLY A 53 -6.43 10.36 2.46
C GLY A 53 -5.10 9.59 2.50
N PHE A 54 -4.76 8.78 1.48
CA PHE A 54 -3.57 7.94 1.47
C PHE A 54 -2.81 8.03 0.14
N TYR A 55 -1.52 8.32 0.23
CA TYR A 55 -0.65 8.60 -0.90
C TYR A 55 0.52 7.62 -0.94
N LEU A 56 0.92 7.23 -2.16
CA LEU A 56 2.16 6.52 -2.44
C LEU A 56 3.19 7.50 -2.97
N ILE A 57 4.44 7.35 -2.55
CA ILE A 57 5.59 8.05 -3.07
C ILE A 57 6.20 7.19 -4.17
N ILE A 58 6.43 7.77 -5.35
CA ILE A 58 7.04 7.08 -6.48
C ILE A 58 8.52 7.49 -6.55
N PRO A 59 9.44 6.67 -6.00
CA PRO A 59 10.87 6.94 -6.13
C PRO A 59 11.32 6.78 -7.59
N PRO A 60 12.49 7.32 -7.98
CA PRO A 60 13.00 7.23 -9.35
C PRO A 60 13.00 5.82 -9.93
N ARG A 61 13.31 4.80 -9.12
CA ARG A 61 13.31 3.38 -9.51
C ARG A 61 11.95 2.85 -10.02
N TYR A 62 10.82 3.46 -9.62
CA TYR A 62 9.48 3.07 -10.06
C TYR A 62 8.82 4.11 -10.98
N SER A 63 9.52 5.19 -11.32
CA SER A 63 8.98 6.29 -12.12
C SER A 63 8.48 5.88 -13.51
N GLY A 64 9.19 4.96 -14.18
CA GLY A 64 8.82 4.53 -15.53
C GLY A 64 7.48 3.81 -15.61
N GLN A 65 7.18 2.97 -14.62
CA GLN A 65 5.92 2.20 -14.57
C GLN A 65 4.85 2.87 -13.70
N MET A 66 5.22 3.85 -12.86
CA MET A 66 4.34 4.45 -11.85
C MET A 66 3.77 3.45 -10.84
N GLN A 67 4.33 2.24 -10.78
CA GLN A 67 3.84 1.12 -9.98
C GLN A 67 4.78 0.83 -8.84
N LEU A 68 4.29 1.03 -7.62
CA LEU A 68 4.97 0.62 -6.41
C LEU A 68 4.50 -0.80 -6.05
N PRO A 69 5.42 -1.75 -5.81
CA PRO A 69 5.05 -3.09 -5.35
C PRO A 69 4.26 -3.07 -4.04
N ILE A 70 3.24 -3.92 -3.93
CA ILE A 70 2.30 -3.96 -2.78
C ILE A 70 3.02 -4.13 -1.44
N GLN A 71 4.10 -4.91 -1.42
CA GLN A 71 4.90 -5.18 -0.22
C GLN A 71 5.59 -3.95 0.37
N LEU A 72 5.65 -2.83 -0.36
CA LEU A 72 6.28 -1.59 0.11
C LEU A 72 5.33 -0.64 0.84
N TYR A 73 4.01 -0.88 0.79
CA TYR A 73 3.04 0.04 1.40
C TYR A 73 1.85 -0.65 2.07
N VAL A 74 1.58 -1.93 1.82
CA VAL A 74 0.37 -2.59 2.33
C VAL A 74 0.29 -2.59 3.86
N GLU A 75 1.42 -2.80 4.54
CA GLU A 75 1.47 -2.74 6.01
C GLU A 75 1.08 -1.35 6.52
N LYS A 76 1.61 -0.29 5.91
CA LYS A 76 1.29 1.08 6.31
C LYS A 76 -0.14 1.48 5.94
N LEU A 77 -0.64 1.00 4.80
CA LEU A 77 -2.04 1.15 4.39
C LEU A 77 -2.97 0.58 5.46
N PHE A 78 -2.77 -0.66 5.88
CA PHE A 78 -3.66 -1.30 6.85
C PHE A 78 -3.49 -0.79 8.28
N LYS A 79 -2.30 -0.32 8.68
CA LYS A 79 -2.12 0.46 9.91
C LYS A 79 -2.97 1.73 9.90
N SER A 80 -2.98 2.47 8.78
CA SER A 80 -3.81 3.68 8.65
C SER A 80 -5.32 3.41 8.63
N LEU A 81 -5.71 2.20 8.23
CA LEU A 81 -7.11 1.76 8.23
C LEU A 81 -7.52 1.09 9.55
N SER A 82 -6.58 0.90 10.48
CA SER A 82 -6.75 0.20 11.75
C SER A 82 -7.41 -1.17 11.58
N ARG A 83 -6.93 -1.96 10.62
CA ARG A 83 -7.51 -3.26 10.24
C ARG A 83 -6.45 -4.33 10.05
N ASN A 84 -6.82 -5.58 10.32
CA ASN A 84 -5.98 -6.70 9.95
C ASN A 84 -6.06 -6.99 8.45
N TYR A 85 -4.97 -7.55 7.94
CA TYR A 85 -4.88 -8.01 6.56
C TYR A 85 -3.87 -9.14 6.44
N TYR A 86 -3.97 -9.85 5.33
CA TYR A 86 -2.86 -10.55 4.72
C TYR A 86 -3.03 -10.53 3.19
N LEU A 87 -1.91 -10.59 2.46
CA LEU A 87 -1.96 -10.88 1.03
C LEU A 87 -2.33 -12.35 0.87
N GLY A 88 -3.41 -12.61 0.14
CA GLY A 88 -3.96 -13.95 -0.07
C GLY A 88 -4.15 -14.26 -1.55
N LEU A 89 -4.79 -15.39 -1.86
CA LEU A 89 -5.15 -15.78 -3.24
C LEU A 89 -3.93 -15.72 -4.19
N TYR A 90 -4.14 -15.25 -5.41
CA TYR A 90 -3.08 -15.12 -6.42
C TYR A 90 -1.92 -14.22 -6.00
N SER A 91 -2.19 -13.17 -5.21
CA SER A 91 -1.11 -12.31 -4.70
C SER A 91 -0.14 -13.10 -3.85
N ALA A 92 -0.64 -14.00 -3.01
CA ALA A 92 0.22 -14.86 -2.22
C ALA A 92 0.92 -15.95 -3.05
N ALA A 93 0.19 -16.59 -3.98
CA ALA A 93 0.75 -17.61 -4.87
C ALA A 93 1.99 -17.10 -5.62
N LYS A 94 1.97 -15.84 -6.07
CA LYS A 94 3.13 -15.16 -6.68
C LYS A 94 4.35 -15.14 -5.78
N PHE A 95 4.19 -14.86 -4.48
CA PHE A 95 5.33 -14.83 -3.55
C PHE A 95 5.88 -16.22 -3.20
N HIS A 96 5.13 -17.28 -3.51
CA HIS A 96 5.52 -18.68 -3.36
C HIS A 96 6.05 -19.31 -4.65
N GLY A 97 6.19 -18.53 -5.73
CA GLY A 97 6.64 -19.02 -7.04
C GLY A 97 5.59 -19.81 -7.83
N ALA A 98 4.34 -19.85 -7.36
CA ALA A 98 3.24 -20.58 -7.97
C ALA A 98 2.42 -19.71 -8.97
N SER A 99 3.01 -18.69 -9.57
CA SER A 99 2.37 -17.84 -10.57
C SER A 99 3.26 -17.65 -11.79
N HIS A 100 2.82 -18.18 -12.95
CA HIS A 100 3.51 -18.02 -14.23
C HIS A 100 3.13 -16.72 -14.97
N GLN A 101 2.09 -16.01 -14.50
CA GLN A 101 1.65 -14.74 -15.11
C GLN A 101 1.97 -13.55 -14.21
N GLN A 102 2.26 -12.41 -14.84
CA GLN A 102 2.36 -11.12 -14.14
C GLN A 102 0.95 -10.66 -13.78
N ILE A 103 0.53 -11.00 -12.56
CA ILE A 103 -0.76 -10.57 -12.03
C ILE A 103 -0.75 -9.03 -11.93
N GLN A 104 -1.63 -8.37 -12.67
CA GLN A 104 -1.80 -6.91 -12.63
C GLN A 104 -2.69 -6.43 -11.47
N ARG A 105 -3.26 -7.38 -10.71
CA ARG A 105 -4.22 -7.15 -9.64
C ARG A 105 -3.70 -7.73 -8.34
N GLU A 106 -3.85 -6.98 -7.25
CA GLU A 106 -3.51 -7.44 -5.91
C GLU A 106 -4.76 -7.87 -5.15
N TYR A 107 -4.66 -8.97 -4.43
CA TYR A 107 -5.72 -9.60 -3.65
C TYR A 107 -5.34 -9.55 -2.16
N ILE A 108 -6.22 -8.94 -1.37
CA ILE A 108 -5.99 -8.76 0.05
C ILE A 108 -7.20 -9.27 0.82
N ILE A 109 -6.96 -10.17 1.76
CA ILE A 109 -7.98 -10.62 2.69
C ILE A 109 -7.91 -9.76 3.95
N THR A 110 -9.07 -9.27 4.39
CA THR A 110 -9.24 -8.41 5.56
C THR A 110 -10.50 -8.80 6.35
N GLU A 111 -10.77 -8.10 7.44
CA GLU A 111 -11.92 -8.33 8.30
C GLU A 111 -13.15 -7.58 7.80
N ASN A 112 -14.33 -8.05 8.22
CA ASN A 112 -15.57 -7.29 8.04
C ASN A 112 -15.53 -5.96 8.80
N PRO A 113 -16.22 -4.90 8.31
CA PRO A 113 -16.99 -4.85 7.07
C PRO A 113 -16.12 -4.65 5.83
N LYS A 114 -16.52 -5.17 4.67
CA LYS A 114 -15.74 -5.11 3.42
C LYS A 114 -15.27 -3.69 3.06
N LEU A 115 -13.99 -3.56 2.76
CA LEU A 115 -13.40 -2.33 2.22
C LEU A 115 -13.79 -2.14 0.75
N LYS A 116 -13.96 -0.89 0.32
CA LYS A 116 -14.10 -0.57 -1.10
C LYS A 116 -12.80 -0.89 -1.83
N ASP A 117 -12.90 -1.66 -2.91
CA ASP A 117 -11.79 -1.95 -3.81
C ASP A 117 -11.13 -0.67 -4.31
N ILE A 118 -9.82 -0.74 -4.55
CA ILE A 118 -9.05 0.38 -5.12
C ILE A 118 -8.85 0.08 -6.60
N LYS A 119 -9.47 0.89 -7.45
CA LYS A 119 -9.22 0.91 -8.90
C LYS A 119 -8.78 2.32 -9.29
N LYS A 120 -7.48 2.55 -9.38
CA LYS A 120 -6.89 3.87 -9.64
C LYS A 120 -5.64 3.74 -10.51
N ASN A 121 -5.68 4.34 -11.70
CA ASN A 121 -4.61 4.22 -12.69
C ASN A 121 -4.28 2.74 -12.95
N ILE A 122 -3.03 2.35 -12.72
CA ILE A 122 -2.52 0.98 -12.86
C ILE A 122 -2.74 0.10 -11.61
N TYR A 123 -3.26 0.66 -10.52
CA TYR A 123 -3.52 -0.07 -9.28
C TYR A 123 -4.93 -0.66 -9.33
N ASP A 124 -5.02 -1.99 -9.26
CA ASP A 124 -6.25 -2.75 -9.05
C ASP A 124 -6.04 -3.62 -7.80
N ILE A 125 -6.61 -3.20 -6.67
CA ILE A 125 -6.53 -3.91 -5.38
C ILE A 125 -7.94 -4.33 -4.99
N ARG A 126 -8.12 -5.64 -4.84
CA ARG A 126 -9.39 -6.26 -4.45
C ARG A 126 -9.34 -6.69 -3.00
N PHE A 127 -10.33 -6.26 -2.24
CA PHE A 127 -10.48 -6.65 -0.85
C PHE A 127 -11.50 -7.79 -0.74
N PHE A 128 -11.08 -8.86 -0.10
CA PHE A 128 -11.93 -9.98 0.30
C PHE A 128 -12.06 -9.97 1.82
N THR A 129 -13.18 -10.46 2.32
CA THR A 129 -13.44 -10.53 3.76
C THR A 129 -13.59 -11.96 4.20
N THR A 130 -12.94 -12.30 5.31
CA THR A 130 -13.19 -13.55 6.01
C THR A 130 -13.95 -13.28 7.30
N VAL A 131 -14.92 -14.14 7.62
CA VAL A 131 -15.63 -14.12 8.91
C VAL A 131 -14.76 -14.76 9.99
N ASN A 132 -14.04 -15.82 9.64
CA ASN A 132 -13.18 -16.57 10.54
C ASN A 132 -11.73 -16.19 10.28
N TRP A 133 -11.23 -15.20 11.02
CA TRP A 133 -9.84 -14.77 10.90
C TRP A 133 -8.88 -15.94 11.22
N PRO A 134 -7.94 -16.28 10.34
CA PRO A 134 -7.08 -17.45 10.54
C PRO A 134 -6.14 -17.22 11.74
N LYS A 135 -6.17 -18.15 12.71
CA LYS A 135 -5.32 -18.11 13.91
C LYS A 135 -3.87 -18.51 13.63
N LYS A 136 -3.62 -19.22 12.53
CA LYS A 136 -2.32 -19.73 12.07
C LYS A 136 -2.20 -19.51 10.56
N ASN A 137 -1.02 -19.76 10.01
CA ASN A 137 -0.76 -19.74 8.56
C ASN A 137 -0.76 -18.34 7.90
N ILE A 138 -0.81 -17.26 8.67
CA ILE A 138 -0.30 -15.96 8.21
C ILE A 138 1.19 -15.90 8.55
N ILE A 139 2.02 -15.66 7.54
CA ILE A 139 3.48 -15.52 7.67
C ILE A 139 3.90 -14.06 7.44
N TYR A 140 5.04 -13.70 8.01
CA TYR A 140 5.67 -12.39 7.81
C TYR A 140 6.80 -12.50 6.81
N LYS A 141 6.80 -11.64 5.79
CA LYS A 141 7.86 -11.56 4.80
C LYS A 141 8.48 -10.16 4.81
N LYS A 142 9.78 -10.08 4.56
CA LYS A 142 10.54 -8.82 4.54
C LYS A 142 10.43 -8.14 3.16
N SER A 143 10.41 -6.81 3.17
CA SER A 143 10.56 -5.92 2.04
C SER A 143 11.47 -4.76 2.44
N ASP A 144 11.86 -3.90 1.50
CA ASP A 144 12.65 -2.69 1.81
C ASP A 144 11.93 -1.80 2.83
N ALA A 145 10.59 -1.77 2.81
CA ALA A 145 9.75 -0.96 3.69
C ALA A 145 9.41 -1.64 5.03
N GLY A 146 10.06 -2.75 5.36
CA GLY A 146 9.85 -3.50 6.61
C GLY A 146 9.22 -4.87 6.39
N ILE A 147 8.16 -5.20 7.13
CA ILE A 147 7.48 -6.49 7.04
C ILE A 147 6.07 -6.32 6.45
N PHE A 148 5.61 -7.37 5.78
CA PHE A 148 4.22 -7.48 5.34
C PHE A 148 3.67 -8.88 5.63
N LYS A 149 2.35 -8.97 5.73
CA LYS A 149 1.62 -10.21 6.06
C LYS A 149 1.17 -10.93 4.79
N LEU A 150 1.40 -12.23 4.73
CA LEU A 150 1.19 -13.09 3.57
C LEU A 150 0.56 -14.41 4.02
N SER A 151 -0.36 -15.00 3.26
CA SER A 151 -0.82 -16.36 3.51
C SER A 151 0.31 -17.36 3.25
N SER A 152 0.43 -18.38 4.10
CA SER A 152 1.33 -19.51 3.85
C SER A 152 0.87 -20.29 2.61
N PRO A 153 1.70 -21.18 2.05
CA PRO A 153 1.27 -22.03 0.94
C PRO A 153 -0.01 -22.81 1.23
N ALA A 154 -0.14 -23.35 2.45
CA ALA A 154 -1.34 -24.09 2.88
C ALA A 154 -2.58 -23.20 2.98
N LEU A 155 -2.46 -21.99 3.53
CA LEU A 155 -3.59 -21.04 3.59
C LEU A 155 -3.96 -20.55 2.19
N THR A 156 -2.96 -20.29 1.34
CA THR A 156 -3.16 -19.87 -0.06
C THR A 156 -3.91 -20.92 -0.88
N ALA A 157 -3.74 -22.20 -0.58
CA ALA A 157 -4.45 -23.29 -1.26
C ALA A 157 -5.93 -23.41 -0.84
N VAL A 158 -6.30 -22.85 0.32
CA VAL A 158 -7.65 -22.89 0.89
C VAL A 158 -8.42 -21.58 0.66
N ASP A 159 -7.71 -20.45 0.60
CA ASP A 159 -8.27 -19.14 0.25
C ASP A 159 -8.97 -19.17 -1.13
#